data_AF-A0A9D1D2C9-F1
#
_entry.id   AF-A0A9D1D2C9-F1
#
_cell.length_a   1.000
_cell.length_b   1.000
_cell.length_c   1.000
_cell.angle_alpha   90.00
_cell.angle_beta   90.00
_cell.angle_gamma   90.00
#
_symmetry.space_group_name_H-M   'P 1'
#
loop_
_entity.id
_entity.type
_entity.pdbx_description
1 polymer ?
#
loop_
_entity_poly.entity_id
_entity_poly.type
_entity_poly.pdbx_seq_one_letter_code
_entity_poly.pdbx_strand_id
1 'polypeptide(L)'
;MEQEHCSARPVIYHPEKCIGCGSCAAVCQCDVLYPAKEKGKPPIVMYPGECYYCGACVMACKVPGAIELKHPLMNRAKFVPVKKSEN
;
A
#
# COMPACT_ATOMS: atom_id res chain seq x y z
N MET A 1 -17.64 -14.55 3.08
CA MET A 1 -16.58 -13.63 3.53
C MET A 1 -15.38 -14.51 3.82
N GLU A 2 -14.55 -14.75 2.81
CA GLU A 2 -13.36 -15.55 2.98
C GLU A 2 -12.39 -14.87 3.93
N GLN A 3 -11.71 -15.69 4.71
CA GLN A 3 -10.82 -15.31 5.80
C GLN A 3 -9.64 -14.52 5.20
N GLU A 4 -9.65 -13.19 5.28
CA GLU A 4 -8.51 -12.37 4.86
C GLU A 4 -7.34 -12.63 5.80
N HIS A 5 -6.34 -13.36 5.31
CA HIS A 5 -5.06 -13.50 6.00
C HIS A 5 -4.46 -12.11 6.24
N CYS A 6 -3.79 -11.90 7.37
CA CYS A 6 -3.23 -10.59 7.71
C CYS A 6 -2.20 -10.06 6.69
N SER A 7 -1.70 -10.94 5.81
CA SER A 7 -0.80 -10.66 4.69
C SER A 7 -1.51 -10.47 3.34
N ALA A 8 -2.85 -10.44 3.30
CA ALA A 8 -3.66 -10.35 2.08
C ALA A 8 -4.39 -9.01 1.92
N ARG A 9 -4.06 -7.98 2.73
CA ARG A 9 -4.58 -6.61 2.56
C ARG A 9 -3.46 -5.56 2.62
N PRO A 10 -2.53 -5.58 1.66
CA PRO A 10 -1.31 -4.77 1.69
C PRO A 10 -1.53 -3.31 1.34
N VAL A 11 -2.53 -3.00 0.52
CA VAL A 11 -2.76 -1.66 -0.04
C VAL A 11 -4.15 -1.18 0.37
N ILE A 12 -4.21 0.04 0.90
CA ILE A 12 -5.45 0.73 1.25
C ILE A 12 -5.50 1.99 0.40
N TYR A 13 -6.59 2.17 -0.35
CA TYR A 13 -6.85 3.39 -1.09
C TYR A 13 -7.80 4.29 -0.33
N HIS A 14 -7.59 5.60 -0.47
CA HIS A 14 -8.47 6.67 0.00
C HIS A 14 -9.15 7.30 -1.22
N PRO A 15 -10.32 6.80 -1.65
CA PRO A 15 -10.94 7.14 -2.93
C PRO A 15 -11.27 8.62 -3.06
N GLU A 16 -11.53 9.31 -1.95
CA GLU A 16 -11.81 10.74 -1.89
C GLU A 16 -10.61 11.63 -2.25
N LYS A 17 -9.39 11.08 -2.16
CA LYS A 17 -8.14 11.75 -2.57
C LYS A 17 -7.60 11.22 -3.89
N CYS A 18 -7.98 10.00 -4.27
CA CYS A 18 -7.47 9.36 -5.47
C CYS A 18 -7.98 10.07 -6.73
N ILE A 19 -7.07 10.49 -7.59
CA ILE A 19 -7.38 11.10 -8.90
C ILE A 19 -7.41 10.07 -10.05
N GLY A 20 -7.27 8.78 -9.76
CA GLY A 20 -7.28 7.70 -10.76
C GLY A 20 -6.18 7.80 -11.81
N CYS A 21 -5.01 8.38 -11.49
CA CYS A 21 -3.92 8.59 -12.46
C CYS A 21 -3.15 7.31 -12.85
N GLY A 22 -3.31 6.21 -12.10
CA GLY A 22 -2.70 4.92 -12.41
C GLY A 22 -1.19 4.79 -12.13
N SER A 23 -0.50 5.83 -11.65
CA SER A 23 0.97 5.77 -11.42
C SER A 23 1.40 4.67 -10.43
N CYS A 24 0.58 4.37 -9.42
CA CYS A 24 0.84 3.27 -8.48
C CYS A 24 0.79 1.89 -9.15
N ALA A 25 -0.11 1.69 -10.13
CA ALA A 25 -0.16 0.46 -10.92
C ALA A 25 1.06 0.34 -11.84
N ALA A 26 1.42 1.43 -12.53
CA ALA A 26 2.53 1.44 -13.47
C ALA A 26 3.91 1.17 -12.83
N VAL A 27 4.12 1.53 -11.57
CA VAL A 27 5.39 1.28 -10.85
C VAL A 27 5.44 -0.09 -10.18
N CYS A 28 4.32 -0.81 -10.10
CA CYS A 28 4.27 -2.08 -9.39
C CYS A 28 5.07 -3.14 -10.14
N GLN A 29 6.15 -3.63 -9.53
CA GLN A 29 7.02 -4.65 -10.13
C GLN A 29 6.43 -6.07 -10.09
N CYS A 30 5.33 -6.25 -9.37
CA CYS A 30 4.69 -7.55 -9.14
C CYS A 30 3.32 -7.66 -9.83
N ASP A 31 2.91 -6.63 -10.59
CA ASP A 31 1.60 -6.56 -11.28
C ASP A 31 0.37 -6.84 -10.39
N VAL A 32 0.46 -6.57 -9.08
CA VAL A 32 -0.65 -6.81 -8.14
C VAL A 32 -1.75 -5.75 -8.22
N LEU A 33 -1.45 -4.61 -8.84
CA LEU A 33 -2.33 -3.45 -8.98
C LEU A 33 -2.81 -3.32 -10.44
N TYR A 34 -4.04 -3.73 -10.71
CA TYR A 34 -4.61 -3.69 -12.05
C TYR A 34 -5.34 -2.37 -12.32
N PRO A 35 -5.16 -1.72 -13.48
CA PRO A 35 -5.83 -0.46 -13.80
C PRO A 35 -7.35 -0.51 -13.57
N ALA A 36 -7.91 0.58 -13.04
CA ALA A 36 -9.35 0.70 -12.84
C ALA A 36 -10.09 0.71 -14.18
N LYS A 37 -11.28 0.08 -14.21
CA LYS A 37 -12.17 0.13 -15.40
C LYS A 37 -12.74 1.52 -15.65
N GLU A 38 -12.99 2.28 -14.59
CA GLU A 38 -13.54 3.63 -14.65
C GLU A 38 -12.48 4.68 -14.35
N LYS A 39 -12.48 5.78 -15.09
CA LYS A 39 -11.58 6.91 -14.86
C LYS A 39 -11.84 7.54 -13.50
N GLY A 40 -10.79 7.92 -12.79
CA GLY A 40 -10.87 8.54 -11.46
C GLY A 40 -10.93 7.55 -10.30
N LYS A 41 -11.13 6.24 -10.55
CA LYS A 41 -11.12 5.22 -9.49
C LYS A 41 -9.70 4.68 -9.23
N PRO A 42 -9.40 4.22 -8.00
CA PRO A 42 -8.14 3.55 -7.70
C PRO A 42 -8.02 2.21 -8.43
N PRO A 43 -6.79 1.73 -8.72
CA PRO A 43 -6.54 0.40 -9.25
C PRO A 43 -7.14 -0.71 -8.39
N ILE A 44 -7.49 -1.84 -9.01
CA ILE A 44 -7.97 -3.04 -8.34
C ILE A 44 -6.76 -3.82 -7.80
N VAL A 45 -6.81 -4.25 -6.55
CA VAL A 45 -5.77 -5.13 -5.97
C VAL A 45 -6.16 -6.57 -6.29
N MET A 46 -5.55 -7.16 -7.32
CA MET A 46 -5.99 -8.46 -7.85
C MET A 46 -5.35 -9.65 -7.14
N TYR A 47 -4.05 -9.54 -6.82
CA TYR A 47 -3.27 -10.59 -6.18
C TYR A 47 -2.58 -10.05 -4.92
N PRO A 48 -3.34 -9.71 -3.85
CA PRO A 48 -2.77 -9.03 -2.70
C PRO A 48 -1.70 -9.85 -1.95
N GLY A 49 -1.75 -11.17 -2.01
CA GLY A 49 -0.75 -12.05 -1.39
C GLY A 49 0.63 -11.99 -2.04
N GLU A 50 0.72 -11.58 -3.30
CA GLU A 50 1.97 -11.44 -4.06
C GLU A 50 2.67 -10.09 -3.82
N CYS A 51 2.10 -9.22 -2.98
CA CYS A 51 2.69 -7.93 -2.70
C CYS A 51 3.96 -8.08 -1.85
N TYR A 52 5.08 -7.53 -2.33
CA TYR A 52 6.37 -7.55 -1.61
C TYR A 52 6.49 -6.49 -0.52
N TYR A 53 5.44 -5.68 -0.29
CA TYR A 53 5.46 -4.59 0.68
C TYR A 53 6.62 -3.59 0.48
N CYS A 54 7.04 -3.36 -0.77
CA CYS A 54 8.16 -2.48 -1.09
C CYS A 54 7.85 -0.97 -0.97
N GLY A 55 6.58 -0.58 -1.00
CA GLY A 55 6.15 0.82 -0.87
C GLY A 55 6.31 1.69 -2.12
N ALA A 56 6.78 1.14 -3.25
CA ALA A 56 6.94 1.90 -4.50
C ALA A 56 5.64 2.59 -4.95
N CYS A 57 4.49 1.94 -4.75
CA CYS A 57 3.18 2.50 -5.07
C CYS A 57 2.84 3.76 -4.25
N VAL A 58 3.25 3.81 -2.98
CA VAL A 58 3.06 4.97 -2.09
C VAL A 58 4.01 6.10 -2.50
N MET A 59 5.27 5.78 -2.79
CA MET A 59 6.26 6.77 -3.22
C MET A 59 5.94 7.41 -4.58
N ALA A 60 5.39 6.63 -5.52
CA ALA A 60 5.01 7.13 -6.84
C ALA A 60 3.68 7.90 -6.84
N CYS A 61 2.90 7.86 -5.75
CA CYS A 61 1.60 8.51 -5.72
C CYS A 61 1.77 10.04 -5.70
N LYS A 62 1.16 10.72 -6.67
CA LYS A 62 1.22 12.18 -6.80
C LYS A 62 0.41 12.92 -5.73
N VAL A 63 -0.54 12.23 -5.09
CA VAL A 63 -1.43 12.80 -4.07
C VAL A 63 -1.07 12.18 -2.72
N PRO A 64 -0.46 12.94 -1.79
CA PRO A 64 -0.09 12.44 -0.47
C PRO A 64 -1.30 11.85 0.27
N GLY A 65 -1.13 10.64 0.79
CA GLY A 65 -2.17 9.95 1.55
C GLY A 65 -3.37 9.48 0.73
N ALA A 66 -3.29 9.41 -0.61
CA ALA A 66 -4.32 8.74 -1.42
C ALA A 66 -4.18 7.21 -1.43
N ILE A 67 -3.02 6.70 -1.03
CA ILE A 67 -2.70 5.28 -0.93
C ILE A 67 -1.83 5.05 0.31
N GLU A 68 -2.08 3.96 1.02
CA GLU A 68 -1.31 3.51 2.17
C GLU A 68 -0.86 2.06 1.96
N LEU A 69 0.37 1.77 2.39
CA LEU A 69 0.90 0.42 2.46
C LEU A 69 0.84 -0.08 3.90
N LYS A 70 0.12 -1.18 4.13
CA LYS A 70 0.03 -1.85 5.43
C LYS A 70 0.94 -3.06 5.46
N HIS A 71 2.07 -2.94 6.17
CA HIS A 71 2.98 -4.07 6.39
C HIS A 71 2.30 -5.20 7.21
N PRO A 72 2.61 -6.47 6.91
CA PRO A 72 2.18 -7.59 7.73
C PRO A 72 2.86 -7.47 9.11
N LEU A 73 2.31 -8.14 10.12
CA LEU A 73 2.80 -8.04 11.49
C LEU A 73 4.32 -8.29 11.59
N MET A 74 4.81 -9.29 10.85
CA MET A 74 6.22 -9.67 10.80
C MET A 74 7.17 -8.59 10.24
N ASN A 75 6.67 -7.64 9.44
CA ASN A 75 7.47 -6.56 8.83
C ASN A 75 7.26 -5.21 9.52
N ARG A 76 6.43 -5.11 10.56
CA ARG A 76 6.19 -3.83 11.24
C ARG A 76 7.37 -3.51 12.16
N ALA A 77 7.96 -2.33 11.96
CA ALA A 77 8.97 -1.81 12.86
C ALA A 77 8.37 -1.59 14.26
N LYS A 78 9.04 -2.14 15.28
CA LYS A 78 8.79 -1.77 16.67
C LYS A 78 9.74 -0.62 17.02
N PHE A 79 9.24 0.60 16.95
CA PHE A 79 9.99 1.76 17.43
C PHE A 79 10.07 1.70 18.96
N VAL A 80 11.28 1.51 19.49
CA VAL A 80 11.53 1.53 20.93
C VAL A 80 12.22 2.86 21.26
N PRO A 81 11.72 3.63 22.24
CA PRO A 81 12.39 4.85 22.64
C PRO A 81 13.79 4.55 23.17
N VAL A 82 14.78 5.34 22.75
CA VAL A 82 16.15 5.24 23.26
C VAL A 82 16.16 5.69 24.72
N LYS A 83 16.63 4.83 25.63
CA LYS A 83 16.90 5.24 27.01
C LYS A 83 18.08 6.21 26.99
N LYS A 84 17.86 7.47 27.39
CA LYS A 84 18.97 8.39 27.64
C LYS A 84 19.67 7.94 28.92
N SER A 85 20.97 7.65 28.86
CA SER A 85 21.78 7.52 30.08
C SER A 85 21.90 8.91 30.69
N GLU A 86 21.38 9.08 31.90
CA GLU A 86 21.65 10.26 32.70
C GLU A 86 23.15 10.27 33.02
N ASN A 87 23.82 11.37 32.70
CA ASN A 87 25.23 11.60 32.96
C ASN A 87 25.36 12.63 34.08
#